data_AF-A0A936IP08-F1
#
_entry.id   AF-A0A936IP08-F1
#
_cell.length_a   1.000
_cell.length_b   1.000
_cell.length_c   1.000
_cell.angle_alpha   90.00
_cell.angle_beta   90.00
_cell.angle_gamma   90.00
#
_symmetry.space_group_name_H-M   'P 1'
#
loop_
_entity.id
_entity.type
_entity.pdbx_description
1 polymer ?
#
loop_
_entity_poly.entity_id
_entity_poly.type
_entity_poly.pdbx_seq_one_letter_code
_entity_poly.pdbx_strand_id
1 'polypeptide(L)'
;MHQTSLTLLGCLLTAVTLSAQTQVVLPSAFATTMGSTANRIPHARHQTKYQQVFLGSEIAGGASFVMTGLSLREDETFAGSAGTYDYTIRIGPTTKDHTNLTADFAGNFSGPATTVFSGPFNLPASAGAGGVTSWLFTIPFSTEYTHPAGANLLVEWINTSTASTSNFLDFCLGDPGCTTASCFAFDPNATTATSVFPDRGLIMRFTGRVPQSPPPCFEEHLGTSLGMGDDQTVARPLGFSFPFAGGSTTHISICSNGFVWLDGVQTSNDFSNSVAEFLGSAQATPRLAACWRDFNPFATGSDDVYLKLFPDRAVITWHNVVRFNGTVPMTVQLQMLADGSFYVFFDANFDLTGGTASEGRSLIGIKCGTGVVADPGNTDYSAALPISTATSTVYEFFGDSANFDLRGRCIRFALNAGGGYDVSFRSDCGGSSIPYGVGCPAGLPATMTTNVPTIGAPLTWDVVNVPSNAIAARLQLGVGSLNLPLDFLGAIGCFAYTTNDLGVRMVVSPPTASLSLTVPASPYLLGTTLFSQAVLVSNTLALTTSNGVRVTIGKN
;
A
#
# COMPACT_ATOMS: atom_id res chain seq x y z
N MET A 1 -14.27 -42.56 -23.61
CA MET A 1 -14.20 -41.32 -24.41
C MET A 1 -14.30 -40.14 -23.46
N HIS A 2 -13.16 -39.47 -23.32
CA HIS A 2 -12.80 -38.23 -22.63
C HIS A 2 -13.57 -37.67 -21.42
N GLN A 3 -12.89 -37.79 -20.26
CA GLN A 3 -12.79 -36.77 -19.23
C GLN A 3 -12.27 -35.44 -19.81
N THR A 4 -12.80 -34.32 -19.31
CA THR A 4 -12.08 -33.03 -19.30
C THR A 4 -12.25 -32.41 -17.91
N SER A 5 -11.17 -32.46 -17.13
CA SER A 5 -10.98 -31.71 -15.89
C SER A 5 -10.53 -30.30 -16.25
N LEU A 6 -11.23 -29.27 -15.75
CA LEU A 6 -10.78 -27.88 -15.82
C LEU A 6 -10.24 -27.50 -14.44
N THR A 7 -8.93 -27.61 -14.26
CA THR A 7 -8.22 -27.07 -13.09
C THR A 7 -8.10 -25.56 -13.24
N LEU A 8 -8.87 -24.82 -12.43
CA LEU A 8 -8.74 -23.37 -12.27
C LEU A 8 -7.53 -23.11 -11.37
N LEU A 9 -6.40 -22.72 -11.97
CA LEU A 9 -5.22 -22.27 -11.24
C LEU A 9 -5.50 -20.86 -10.73
N GLY A 10 -5.77 -20.74 -9.42
CA GLY A 10 -5.94 -19.46 -8.75
C GLY A 10 -4.66 -18.63 -8.86
N CYS A 11 -4.67 -17.66 -9.77
CA CYS A 11 -3.63 -16.64 -9.86
C CYS A 11 -3.84 -15.66 -8.70
N LEU A 12 -3.00 -15.77 -7.68
CA LEU A 12 -2.93 -14.80 -6.59
C LEU A 12 -2.41 -13.48 -7.18
N LEU A 13 -3.31 -12.59 -7.62
CA LEU A 13 -2.94 -11.24 -8.02
C LEU A 13 -2.50 -10.48 -6.76
N THR A 14 -1.19 -10.40 -6.53
CA THR A 14 -0.62 -9.39 -5.65
C THR A 14 -0.87 -8.02 -6.26
N ALA A 15 -1.82 -7.28 -5.70
CA ALA A 15 -2.14 -5.91 -6.10
C ALA A 15 -0.89 -5.02 -5.95
N VAL A 16 -0.40 -4.49 -7.07
CA VAL A 16 0.70 -3.55 -7.09
C VAL A 16 0.15 -2.17 -6.72
N THR A 17 0.48 -1.66 -5.53
CA THR A 17 0.26 -0.26 -5.16
C THR A 17 1.12 0.65 -6.04
N LEU A 18 0.49 1.52 -6.83
CA LEU A 18 1.14 2.50 -7.68
C LEU A 18 1.51 3.75 -6.88
N SER A 19 2.49 3.65 -5.97
CA SER A 19 3.17 4.79 -5.32
C SER A 19 3.50 6.00 -6.20
N ALA A 20 3.46 7.19 -5.60
CA ALA A 20 3.78 8.47 -6.24
C ALA A 20 5.09 8.37 -7.04
N GLN A 21 5.06 8.76 -8.32
CA GLN A 21 6.23 8.66 -9.17
C GLN A 21 7.32 9.64 -8.68
N THR A 22 8.35 9.09 -8.06
CA THR A 22 9.51 9.81 -7.53
C THR A 22 10.69 9.63 -8.48
N GLN A 23 11.52 10.67 -8.60
CA GLN A 23 12.79 10.61 -9.33
C GLN A 23 13.95 10.71 -8.35
N VAL A 24 14.94 9.83 -8.50
CA VAL A 24 16.16 9.84 -7.69
C VAL A 24 17.36 9.96 -8.62
N VAL A 25 18.18 11.00 -8.42
CA VAL A 25 19.47 11.16 -9.12
C VAL A 25 20.57 10.56 -8.26
N LEU A 26 21.41 9.70 -8.86
CA LEU A 26 22.51 9.02 -8.20
C LEU A 26 23.84 9.23 -8.96
N PRO A 27 24.94 9.53 -8.26
CA PRO A 27 24.99 9.86 -6.83
C PRO A 27 24.22 11.14 -6.47
N SER A 28 23.71 11.22 -5.24
CA SER A 28 22.75 12.28 -4.85
C SER A 28 23.35 13.68 -4.86
N ALA A 29 24.67 13.79 -4.63
CA ALA A 29 25.42 15.03 -4.72
C ALA A 29 25.34 15.70 -6.10
N PHE A 30 25.07 14.92 -7.16
CA PHE A 30 25.00 15.41 -8.54
C PHE A 30 23.57 15.76 -8.97
N ALA A 31 22.58 15.76 -8.07
CA ALA A 31 21.23 16.21 -8.39
C ALA A 31 21.20 17.67 -8.88
N THR A 32 22.14 18.51 -8.42
CA THR A 32 22.20 19.94 -8.72
C THR A 32 23.55 20.39 -9.28
N THR A 33 24.44 19.46 -9.65
CA THR A 33 25.77 19.77 -10.19
C THR A 33 26.16 18.71 -11.23
N MET A 34 26.88 19.12 -12.28
CA MET A 34 27.44 18.19 -13.28
C MET A 34 28.64 17.43 -12.69
N GLY A 35 28.96 16.25 -13.24
CA GLY A 35 30.24 15.61 -12.98
C GLY A 35 31.40 16.45 -13.52
N SER A 36 32.63 16.11 -13.12
CA SER A 36 33.81 16.82 -13.64
C SER A 36 34.32 16.29 -14.99
N THR A 37 33.71 15.23 -15.53
CA THR A 37 34.18 14.60 -16.75
C THR A 37 33.08 13.85 -17.48
N ALA A 38 33.46 13.25 -18.61
CA ALA A 38 32.58 12.52 -19.49
C ALA A 38 32.97 11.04 -19.56
N ASN A 39 31.97 10.17 -19.69
CA ASN A 39 32.19 8.77 -19.99
C ASN A 39 31.35 8.32 -21.19
N ARG A 40 31.93 7.36 -21.91
CA ARG A 40 31.36 6.83 -23.14
C ARG A 40 30.97 5.35 -23.03
N ILE A 41 31.37 4.67 -21.96
CA ILE A 41 31.00 3.27 -21.68
C ILE A 41 29.66 3.27 -20.93
N PRO A 42 28.68 2.42 -21.28
CA PRO A 42 28.79 1.21 -22.11
C PRO A 42 28.53 1.38 -23.62
N HIS A 43 28.31 2.61 -24.10
CA HIS A 43 27.79 2.86 -25.45
C HIS A 43 28.88 2.92 -26.54
N ALA A 44 30.11 3.28 -26.18
CA ALA A 44 31.17 3.57 -27.14
C ALA A 44 31.71 2.36 -27.89
N ARG A 45 31.66 1.19 -27.27
CA ARG A 45 32.27 -0.03 -27.79
C ARG A 45 31.22 -1.13 -27.92
N HIS A 46 31.23 -1.78 -29.07
CA HIS A 46 30.53 -3.03 -29.29
C HIS A 46 30.93 -4.06 -28.23
N GLN A 47 30.04 -4.99 -27.94
CA GLN A 47 30.35 -6.14 -27.09
C GLN A 47 30.93 -5.76 -25.72
N THR A 48 30.17 -5.02 -24.91
CA THR A 48 30.63 -4.52 -23.60
C THR A 48 29.76 -5.05 -22.47
N LYS A 49 30.37 -5.45 -21.34
CA LYS A 49 29.70 -5.62 -20.05
C LYS A 49 30.20 -4.55 -19.09
N TYR A 50 29.28 -3.86 -18.43
CA TYR A 50 29.56 -2.75 -17.52
C TYR A 50 28.71 -2.92 -16.26
N GLN A 51 29.31 -2.74 -15.08
CA GLN A 51 28.59 -2.62 -13.82
C GLN A 51 28.91 -1.30 -13.14
N GLN A 52 27.93 -0.75 -12.44
CA GLN A 52 28.09 0.40 -11.57
C GLN A 52 27.27 0.25 -10.30
N VAL A 53 27.87 0.60 -9.17
CA VAL A 53 27.25 0.53 -7.85
C VAL A 53 26.87 1.92 -7.33
N PHE A 54 25.72 2.01 -6.66
CA PHE A 54 25.26 3.22 -5.98
C PHE A 54 24.89 2.91 -4.52
N LEU A 55 25.06 3.87 -3.62
CA LEU A 55 24.68 3.70 -2.22
C LEU A 55 23.16 3.66 -2.06
N GLY A 56 22.67 2.64 -1.35
CA GLY A 56 21.26 2.46 -1.04
C GLY A 56 20.67 3.56 -0.18
N SER A 57 21.47 4.13 0.71
CA SER A 57 21.10 5.28 1.54
C SER A 57 20.73 6.52 0.73
N GLU A 58 21.21 6.62 -0.51
CA GLU A 58 20.88 7.72 -1.41
C GLU A 58 19.59 7.45 -2.21
N ILE A 59 19.08 6.20 -2.16
CA ILE A 59 17.88 5.78 -2.87
C ILE A 59 16.68 5.99 -1.96
N ALA A 60 15.87 7.00 -2.27
CA ALA A 60 14.68 7.34 -1.50
C ALA A 60 14.93 7.45 0.03
N GLY A 61 16.11 7.95 0.43
CA GLY A 61 16.51 8.05 1.83
C GLY A 61 16.75 6.70 2.53
N GLY A 62 17.08 5.64 1.79
CA GLY A 62 17.31 4.28 2.29
C GLY A 62 16.05 3.42 2.41
N ALA A 63 14.89 3.95 2.01
CA ALA A 63 13.63 3.20 1.98
C ALA A 63 13.57 2.21 0.80
N SER A 64 12.63 1.27 0.85
CA SER A 64 12.31 0.45 -0.31
C SER A 64 11.83 1.35 -1.46
N PHE A 65 12.19 1.00 -2.70
CA PHE A 65 11.87 1.81 -3.87
C PHE A 65 11.59 0.93 -5.10
N VAL A 66 10.42 1.06 -5.71
CA VAL A 66 10.09 0.36 -6.95
C VAL A 66 10.51 1.20 -8.14
N MET A 67 11.57 0.79 -8.82
CA MET A 67 12.09 1.45 -10.01
C MET A 67 11.31 1.00 -11.24
N THR A 68 10.96 1.96 -12.08
CA THR A 68 10.19 1.79 -13.33
C THR A 68 10.92 2.32 -14.55
N GLY A 69 12.06 2.99 -14.38
CA GLY A 69 12.87 3.48 -15.48
C GLY A 69 14.22 4.02 -15.05
N LEU A 70 15.12 4.12 -16.02
CA LEU A 70 16.49 4.61 -15.89
C LEU A 70 16.77 5.66 -16.96
N SER A 71 17.29 6.82 -16.56
CA SER A 71 17.80 7.87 -17.46
C SER A 71 19.31 8.04 -17.27
N LEU A 72 19.99 8.38 -18.36
CA LEU A 72 21.38 8.81 -18.35
C LEU A 72 21.49 10.29 -18.71
N ARG A 73 22.33 11.03 -18.00
CA ARG A 73 22.48 12.48 -18.19
C ARG A 73 23.45 12.79 -19.33
N GLU A 74 23.08 13.77 -20.14
CA GLU A 74 23.93 14.29 -21.21
C GLU A 74 25.10 15.09 -20.63
N ASP A 75 26.28 14.93 -21.21
CA ASP A 75 27.47 15.71 -20.87
C ASP A 75 27.38 17.18 -21.35
N GLU A 76 27.99 18.10 -20.61
CA GLU A 76 27.95 19.54 -20.87
C GLU A 76 28.91 20.05 -21.95
N THR A 77 29.87 19.23 -22.41
CA THR A 77 30.94 19.67 -23.32
C THR A 77 31.04 18.81 -24.58
N PHE A 78 30.86 17.49 -24.45
CA PHE A 78 31.20 16.53 -25.48
C PHE A 78 29.95 15.99 -26.20
N ALA A 79 29.90 16.26 -27.51
CA ALA A 79 28.84 15.76 -28.38
C ALA A 79 29.06 14.28 -28.77
N GLY A 80 27.98 13.63 -29.17
CA GLY A 80 27.92 12.19 -29.38
C GLY A 80 27.02 11.82 -30.56
N SER A 81 27.31 10.69 -31.20
CA SER A 81 26.53 10.22 -32.35
C SER A 81 25.42 9.27 -31.92
N ALA A 82 24.27 9.36 -32.60
CA ALA A 82 23.18 8.40 -32.46
C ALA A 82 23.62 7.00 -32.92
N GLY A 83 22.94 5.97 -32.43
CA GLY A 83 23.17 4.59 -32.85
C GLY A 83 22.12 3.61 -32.32
N THR A 84 22.01 2.45 -32.94
CA THR A 84 21.12 1.37 -32.48
C THR A 84 21.95 0.28 -31.82
N TYR A 85 21.52 -0.13 -30.63
CA TYR A 85 22.24 -1.06 -29.76
C TYR A 85 21.32 -2.13 -29.21
N ASP A 86 21.82 -3.35 -29.08
CA ASP A 86 21.13 -4.42 -28.38
C ASP A 86 21.61 -4.46 -26.93
N TYR A 87 20.75 -4.03 -26.01
CA TYR A 87 21.06 -4.01 -24.59
C TYR A 87 20.27 -5.06 -23.83
N THR A 88 20.93 -5.65 -22.84
CA THR A 88 20.28 -6.21 -21.66
C THR A 88 20.72 -5.39 -20.45
N ILE A 89 19.76 -4.87 -19.70
CA ILE A 89 20.01 -4.14 -18.45
C ILE A 89 19.49 -4.99 -17.30
N ARG A 90 20.37 -5.29 -16.34
CA ARG A 90 20.03 -6.01 -15.12
C ARG A 90 20.27 -5.11 -13.91
N ILE A 91 19.37 -5.15 -12.95
CA ILE A 91 19.48 -4.39 -11.70
C ILE A 91 19.27 -5.33 -10.54
N GLY A 92 20.05 -5.17 -9.47
CA GLY A 92 19.95 -6.04 -8.31
C GLY A 92 20.52 -5.42 -7.05
N PRO A 93 20.22 -6.04 -5.89
CA PRO A 93 20.79 -5.62 -4.63
C PRO A 93 22.27 -6.01 -4.58
N THR A 94 23.06 -5.21 -3.88
CA THR A 94 24.44 -5.51 -3.58
C THR A 94 24.82 -5.09 -2.16
N THR A 95 25.79 -5.79 -1.58
CA THR A 95 26.52 -5.35 -0.38
C THR A 95 27.74 -4.51 -0.72
N LYS A 96 28.06 -4.36 -2.01
CA LYS A 96 29.18 -3.56 -2.48
C LYS A 96 28.84 -2.08 -2.41
N ASP A 97 29.87 -1.25 -2.27
CA ASP A 97 29.82 0.20 -2.37
C ASP A 97 30.96 0.71 -3.26
N HIS A 98 31.13 2.03 -3.33
CA HIS A 98 32.13 2.68 -4.16
C HIS A 98 33.59 2.37 -3.76
N THR A 99 33.83 1.79 -2.58
CA THR A 99 35.16 1.44 -2.06
C THR A 99 35.53 -0.02 -2.25
N ASN A 100 34.55 -0.91 -2.49
CA ASN A 100 34.77 -2.36 -2.43
C ASN A 100 34.14 -3.16 -3.59
N LEU A 101 33.65 -2.49 -4.65
CA LEU A 101 33.29 -3.13 -5.91
C LEU A 101 34.47 -3.97 -6.44
N THR A 102 34.17 -5.14 -7.00
CA THR A 102 35.20 -6.08 -7.46
C THR A 102 35.15 -6.32 -8.97
N ALA A 103 36.13 -7.05 -9.49
CA ALA A 103 36.14 -7.46 -10.89
C ALA A 103 35.17 -8.63 -11.17
N ASP A 104 34.71 -9.36 -10.15
CA ASP A 104 33.78 -10.48 -10.35
C ASP A 104 32.36 -9.95 -10.59
N PHE A 105 31.90 -10.01 -11.85
CA PHE A 105 30.58 -9.50 -12.23
C PHE A 105 29.45 -10.22 -11.49
N ALA A 106 29.56 -11.54 -11.28
CA ALA A 106 28.51 -12.30 -10.58
C ALA A 106 28.57 -12.03 -9.07
N GLY A 107 29.77 -12.05 -8.49
CA GLY A 107 30.00 -11.82 -7.06
C GLY A 107 29.74 -10.40 -6.58
N ASN A 108 29.56 -9.44 -7.48
CA ASN A 108 29.12 -8.10 -7.14
C ASN A 108 27.63 -8.03 -6.79
N PHE A 109 26.79 -8.98 -7.19
CA PHE A 109 25.39 -9.04 -6.73
C PHE A 109 25.31 -9.77 -5.37
N SER A 110 24.48 -9.27 -4.46
CA SER A 110 24.21 -9.95 -3.17
C SER A 110 22.88 -10.72 -3.16
N GLY A 111 22.15 -10.69 -4.28
CA GLY A 111 20.87 -11.36 -4.47
C GLY A 111 20.55 -11.49 -5.96
N PRO A 112 19.40 -12.07 -6.32
CA PRO A 112 19.00 -12.21 -7.72
C PRO A 112 18.87 -10.84 -8.39
N ALA A 113 19.43 -10.73 -9.60
CA ALA A 113 19.28 -9.56 -10.45
C ALA A 113 18.02 -9.68 -11.33
N THR A 114 17.30 -8.58 -11.48
CA THR A 114 16.13 -8.45 -12.36
C THR A 114 16.56 -7.89 -13.70
N THR A 115 16.24 -8.57 -14.80
CA THR A 115 16.34 -7.98 -16.14
C THR A 115 15.23 -6.96 -16.32
N VAL A 116 15.60 -5.68 -16.33
CA VAL A 116 14.65 -4.56 -16.41
C VAL A 116 14.45 -4.06 -17.84
N PHE A 117 15.35 -4.40 -18.76
CA PHE A 117 15.22 -4.12 -20.19
C PHE A 117 16.02 -5.17 -20.97
N SER A 118 15.47 -5.63 -22.09
CA SER A 118 16.20 -6.45 -23.05
C SER A 118 15.68 -6.23 -24.45
N GLY A 119 16.55 -5.80 -25.37
CA GLY A 119 16.20 -5.61 -26.77
C GLY A 119 16.94 -4.45 -27.44
N PRO A 120 16.54 -4.11 -28.68
CA PRO A 120 17.13 -3.00 -29.41
C PRO A 120 16.74 -1.66 -28.77
N PHE A 121 17.69 -0.75 -28.72
CA PHE A 121 17.54 0.61 -28.21
C PHE A 121 18.18 1.60 -29.17
N ASN A 122 17.43 2.64 -29.53
CA ASN A 122 17.92 3.74 -30.36
C ASN A 122 18.48 4.84 -29.45
N LEU A 123 19.80 4.84 -29.29
CA LEU A 123 20.53 5.88 -28.58
C LEU A 123 20.50 7.17 -29.41
N PRO A 124 19.97 8.29 -28.87
CA PRO A 124 19.97 9.57 -29.57
C PRO A 124 21.38 10.18 -29.61
N ALA A 125 21.61 11.11 -30.53
CA ALA A 125 22.83 11.91 -30.56
C ALA A 125 22.84 12.89 -29.37
N SER A 126 24.01 13.13 -28.76
CA SER A 126 24.18 14.20 -27.78
C SER A 126 24.78 15.44 -28.46
N ALA A 127 24.31 16.61 -28.06
CA ALA A 127 24.80 17.90 -28.53
C ALA A 127 26.06 18.35 -27.79
N GLY A 128 26.35 17.78 -26.61
CA GLY A 128 27.48 18.21 -25.77
C GLY A 128 27.24 19.60 -25.17
N ALA A 129 25.98 19.85 -24.80
CA ALA A 129 25.51 21.07 -24.16
C ALA A 129 24.51 20.73 -23.05
N GLY A 130 24.71 19.57 -22.41
CA GLY A 130 23.92 19.11 -21.28
C GLY A 130 24.02 20.04 -20.07
N GLY A 131 23.00 19.98 -19.21
CA GLY A 131 23.00 20.58 -17.88
C GLY A 131 22.36 19.62 -16.89
N VAL A 132 22.22 20.05 -15.64
CA VAL A 132 21.80 19.16 -14.53
C VAL A 132 20.42 18.52 -14.72
N THR A 133 19.59 19.07 -15.61
CA THR A 133 18.26 18.55 -16.00
C THR A 133 18.22 17.90 -17.39
N SER A 134 19.33 17.87 -18.14
CA SER A 134 19.40 17.36 -19.51
C SER A 134 19.59 15.84 -19.53
N TRP A 135 18.48 15.11 -19.43
CA TRP A 135 18.49 13.64 -19.51
C TRP A 135 18.44 13.20 -20.96
N LEU A 136 19.55 12.67 -21.48
CA LEU A 136 19.72 12.32 -22.90
C LEU A 136 18.64 11.35 -23.38
N PHE A 137 18.30 10.37 -22.54
CA PHE A 137 17.22 9.42 -22.79
C PHE A 137 16.68 8.83 -21.49
N THR A 138 15.53 8.15 -21.59
CA THR A 138 14.97 7.32 -20.51
C THR A 138 14.56 5.97 -21.08
N ILE A 139 15.00 4.89 -20.43
CA ILE A 139 14.57 3.52 -20.71
C ILE A 139 13.49 3.15 -19.70
N PRO A 140 12.22 2.97 -20.13
CA PRO A 140 11.20 2.38 -19.27
C PRO A 140 11.51 0.91 -19.01
N PHE A 141 11.27 0.44 -17.80
CA PHE A 141 11.51 -0.94 -17.45
C PHE A 141 10.39 -1.84 -17.99
N SER A 142 10.77 -2.94 -18.67
CA SER A 142 9.84 -4.01 -19.03
C SER A 142 9.41 -4.85 -17.82
N THR A 143 10.18 -4.78 -16.74
CA THR A 143 9.87 -5.42 -15.46
C THR A 143 10.32 -4.49 -14.35
N GLU A 144 9.38 -4.08 -13.50
CA GLU A 144 9.69 -3.21 -12.36
C GLU A 144 10.68 -3.89 -11.40
N TYR A 145 11.52 -3.09 -10.76
CA TYR A 145 12.48 -3.58 -9.78
C TYR A 145 12.18 -2.99 -8.40
N THR A 146 11.74 -3.82 -7.46
CA THR A 146 11.60 -3.42 -6.06
C THR A 146 12.96 -3.51 -5.36
N HIS A 147 13.59 -2.36 -5.19
CA HIS A 147 14.82 -2.23 -4.42
C HIS A 147 14.54 -2.44 -2.92
N PRO A 148 15.21 -3.40 -2.25
CA PRO A 148 15.00 -3.64 -0.83
C PRO A 148 15.65 -2.53 0.01
N ALA A 149 14.95 -2.10 1.06
CA ALA A 149 15.47 -1.13 2.02
C ALA A 149 16.84 -1.57 2.59
N GLY A 150 17.78 -0.63 2.68
CA GLY A 150 19.11 -0.84 3.27
C GLY A 150 20.14 -1.57 2.42
N ALA A 151 19.81 -2.07 1.22
CA ALA A 151 20.80 -2.64 0.29
C ALA A 151 21.39 -1.56 -0.63
N ASN A 152 22.61 -1.73 -1.12
CA ASN A 152 23.12 -0.89 -2.22
C ASN A 152 22.58 -1.38 -3.57
N LEU A 153 22.64 -0.53 -4.59
CA LEU A 153 22.12 -0.84 -5.92
C LEU A 153 23.25 -1.14 -6.88
N LEU A 154 23.14 -2.24 -7.63
CA LEU A 154 24.02 -2.54 -8.75
C LEU A 154 23.25 -2.48 -10.06
N VAL A 155 23.76 -1.70 -11.01
CA VAL A 155 23.26 -1.66 -12.39
C VAL A 155 24.28 -2.33 -13.28
N GLU A 156 23.82 -3.28 -14.09
CA GLU A 156 24.62 -3.95 -15.10
C GLU A 156 24.05 -3.71 -16.49
N TRP A 157 24.92 -3.26 -17.38
CA TRP A 157 24.68 -3.10 -18.80
C TRP A 157 25.44 -4.14 -19.58
N ILE A 158 24.73 -4.88 -20.43
CA ILE A 158 25.30 -5.83 -21.38
C ILE A 158 24.93 -5.33 -22.76
N ASN A 159 25.94 -4.88 -23.50
CA ASN A 159 25.82 -4.48 -24.89
C ASN A 159 26.32 -5.61 -25.78
N THR A 160 25.42 -6.25 -26.52
CA THR A 160 25.76 -7.31 -27.49
C THR A 160 25.88 -6.80 -28.91
N SER A 161 25.66 -5.50 -29.14
CA SER A 161 25.70 -4.92 -30.49
C SER A 161 27.08 -5.08 -31.11
N THR A 162 27.11 -5.16 -32.44
CA THR A 162 28.32 -4.94 -33.24
C THR A 162 28.53 -3.45 -33.55
N ALA A 163 27.52 -2.61 -33.30
CA ALA A 163 27.60 -1.16 -33.42
C ALA A 163 28.55 -0.55 -32.38
N SER A 164 29.25 0.52 -32.79
CA SER A 164 30.22 1.24 -31.96
C SER A 164 30.18 2.73 -32.34
N THR A 165 29.48 3.55 -31.56
CA THR A 165 29.42 5.01 -31.72
C THR A 165 29.77 5.67 -30.40
N SER A 166 30.55 6.75 -30.43
CA SER A 166 30.88 7.48 -29.21
C SER A 166 29.73 8.42 -28.85
N ASN A 167 29.20 8.25 -27.64
CA ASN A 167 28.24 9.15 -27.02
C ASN A 167 28.70 9.43 -25.60
N PHE A 168 28.80 10.71 -25.25
CA PHE A 168 29.36 11.14 -23.98
C PHE A 168 28.23 11.46 -23.00
N LEU A 169 28.35 10.85 -21.83
CA LEU A 169 27.44 10.98 -20.71
C LEU A 169 28.18 11.59 -19.54
N ASP A 170 27.43 12.32 -18.74
CA ASP A 170 27.96 12.95 -17.55
C ASP A 170 28.46 11.92 -16.52
N PHE A 171 29.63 12.19 -15.95
CA PHE A 171 30.41 11.23 -15.18
C PHE A 171 31.19 11.93 -14.06
N CYS A 172 31.09 11.41 -12.83
CA CYS A 172 31.93 11.88 -11.73
C CYS A 172 33.25 11.10 -11.69
N LEU A 173 34.35 11.77 -11.34
CA LEU A 173 35.68 11.16 -11.19
C LEU A 173 36.43 11.81 -10.01
N GLY A 174 36.37 11.16 -8.85
CA GLY A 174 37.03 11.64 -7.63
C GLY A 174 36.45 12.97 -7.08
N ASP A 175 35.31 13.41 -7.61
CA ASP A 175 34.62 14.62 -7.19
C ASP A 175 34.12 14.51 -5.75
N PRO A 176 34.04 15.64 -5.00
CA PRO A 176 33.32 15.66 -3.73
C PRO A 176 31.88 15.15 -3.90
N GLY A 177 31.55 14.06 -3.20
CA GLY A 177 30.23 13.42 -3.28
C GLY A 177 30.10 12.33 -4.37
N CYS A 178 31.17 11.96 -5.07
CA CYS A 178 31.17 10.82 -5.99
C CYS A 178 31.19 9.49 -5.23
N THR A 179 30.02 9.03 -4.80
CA THR A 179 29.79 7.80 -4.02
C THR A 179 29.41 6.61 -4.89
N THR A 180 30.07 6.46 -6.04
CA THR A 180 29.82 5.36 -6.98
C THR A 180 31.13 4.76 -7.49
N ALA A 181 31.10 3.49 -7.89
CA ALA A 181 32.23 2.82 -8.57
C ALA A 181 31.70 2.04 -9.77
N SER A 182 32.58 1.83 -10.74
CA SER A 182 32.24 1.13 -11.97
C SER A 182 33.30 0.10 -12.36
N CYS A 183 32.91 -0.93 -13.09
CA CYS A 183 33.82 -1.90 -13.69
C CYS A 183 33.29 -2.36 -15.06
N PHE A 184 34.17 -2.75 -15.96
CA PHE A 184 33.77 -3.19 -17.30
C PHE A 184 34.72 -4.21 -17.94
N ALA A 185 34.22 -4.89 -18.97
CA ALA A 185 34.97 -5.72 -19.90
C ALA A 185 34.42 -5.53 -21.32
N PHE A 186 35.29 -5.61 -22.33
CA PHE A 186 34.89 -5.62 -23.75
C PHE A 186 34.52 -7.03 -24.22
N ASP A 187 33.68 -7.70 -23.46
CA ASP A 187 33.01 -8.96 -23.83
C ASP A 187 31.67 -9.05 -23.04
N PRO A 188 30.51 -9.18 -23.71
CA PRO A 188 29.20 -9.29 -23.04
C PRO A 188 29.06 -10.59 -22.23
N ASN A 189 29.92 -11.57 -22.45
CA ASN A 189 29.93 -12.84 -21.72
C ASN A 189 31.02 -12.90 -20.65
N ALA A 190 31.82 -11.84 -20.48
CA ALA A 190 32.88 -11.80 -19.48
C ALA A 190 32.35 -12.12 -18.07
N THR A 191 33.07 -12.97 -17.35
CA THR A 191 32.81 -13.25 -15.93
C THR A 191 33.59 -12.30 -15.02
N THR A 192 34.68 -11.73 -15.52
CA THR A 192 35.54 -10.79 -14.80
C THR A 192 35.74 -9.50 -15.59
N ALA A 193 35.72 -8.37 -14.89
CA ALA A 193 36.01 -7.05 -15.45
C ALA A 193 37.50 -6.92 -15.79
N THR A 194 37.80 -6.25 -16.89
CA THR A 194 39.18 -5.88 -17.26
C THR A 194 39.72 -4.80 -16.33
N SER A 195 38.86 -3.96 -15.76
CA SER A 195 39.25 -2.91 -14.83
C SER A 195 38.10 -2.57 -13.88
N VAL A 196 38.47 -2.19 -12.67
CA VAL A 196 37.58 -1.71 -11.61
C VAL A 196 38.03 -0.30 -11.23
N PHE A 197 37.08 0.62 -11.14
CA PHE A 197 37.36 2.02 -10.90
C PHE A 197 36.56 2.50 -9.68
N PRO A 198 37.21 2.71 -8.53
CA PRO A 198 36.58 3.33 -7.38
C PRO A 198 36.32 4.83 -7.64
N ASP A 199 35.36 5.37 -6.90
CA ASP A 199 35.00 6.80 -6.84
C ASP A 199 34.81 7.44 -8.22
N ARG A 200 34.18 6.68 -9.15
CA ARG A 200 33.81 7.18 -10.47
C ARG A 200 32.69 6.39 -11.12
N GLY A 201 31.81 7.08 -11.82
CA GLY A 201 30.64 6.48 -12.43
C GLY A 201 29.73 7.49 -13.13
N LEU A 202 28.83 6.96 -13.96
CA LEU A 202 27.81 7.74 -14.66
C LEU A 202 26.81 8.36 -13.68
N ILE A 203 26.31 9.55 -14.02
CA ILE A 203 25.17 10.13 -13.29
C ILE A 203 23.87 9.58 -13.86
N MET A 204 23.13 8.86 -13.03
CA MET A 204 21.90 8.17 -13.40
C MET A 204 20.70 8.77 -12.69
N ARG A 205 19.53 8.77 -13.35
CA ARG A 205 18.25 9.02 -12.68
C ARG A 205 17.37 7.80 -12.76
N PHE A 206 16.83 7.38 -11.62
CA PHE A 206 15.83 6.34 -11.55
C PHE A 206 14.46 6.98 -11.37
N THR A 207 13.53 6.65 -12.26
CA THR A 207 12.11 6.91 -12.05
C THR A 207 11.51 5.72 -11.34
N GLY A 208 10.66 5.95 -10.36
CA GLY A 208 10.08 4.88 -9.58
C GLY A 208 9.13 5.41 -8.53
N ARG A 209 8.94 4.66 -7.44
CA ARG A 209 7.98 4.99 -6.41
C ARG A 209 8.30 4.30 -5.08
N VAL A 210 8.08 4.96 -3.95
CA VAL A 210 8.30 4.37 -2.62
C VAL A 210 7.05 3.54 -2.25
N PRO A 211 7.13 2.21 -2.04
CA PRO A 211 5.96 1.44 -1.60
C PRO A 211 5.38 2.06 -0.32
N GLN A 212 4.14 2.51 -0.37
CA GLN A 212 3.42 3.01 0.79
C GLN A 212 2.92 1.82 1.60
N SER A 213 3.11 1.83 2.92
CA SER A 213 2.37 0.90 3.78
C SER A 213 0.88 1.21 3.63
N PRO A 214 0.00 0.20 3.52
CA PRO A 214 -1.43 0.44 3.57
C PRO A 214 -1.78 1.26 4.82
N PRO A 215 -2.70 2.24 4.73
CA PRO A 215 -3.13 3.00 5.90
C PRO A 215 -3.84 2.08 6.91
N PRO A 216 -4.07 2.51 8.17
CA PRO A 216 -5.00 1.81 9.04
C PRO A 216 -6.38 1.72 8.37
N CYS A 217 -7.18 0.71 8.72
CA CYS A 217 -8.54 0.57 8.16
C CYS A 217 -9.44 1.76 8.52
N PHE A 218 -9.26 2.27 9.73
CA PHE A 218 -9.88 3.49 10.24
C PHE A 218 -8.81 4.27 11.01
N GLU A 219 -8.62 5.54 10.68
CA GLU A 219 -7.80 6.47 11.45
C GLU A 219 -8.64 7.03 12.60
N GLU A 220 -8.31 6.62 13.83
CA GLU A 220 -9.06 6.99 15.03
C GLU A 220 -8.86 8.45 15.44
N HIS A 221 -7.74 9.06 15.05
CA HIS A 221 -7.47 10.46 15.34
C HIS A 221 -7.95 11.30 14.16
N LEU A 222 -9.20 11.76 14.21
CA LEU A 222 -9.91 12.35 13.08
C LEU A 222 -9.31 13.65 12.52
N GLY A 223 -8.49 14.35 13.32
CA GLY A 223 -7.88 15.62 12.94
C GLY A 223 -8.74 16.82 13.33
N THR A 224 -8.85 17.79 12.43
CA THR A 224 -9.56 19.06 12.70
C THR A 224 -10.98 18.98 12.17
N SER A 225 -11.96 19.29 13.03
CA SER A 225 -13.35 19.48 12.62
C SER A 225 -13.44 20.66 11.65
N LEU A 226 -14.22 20.51 10.58
CA LEU A 226 -14.39 21.53 9.56
C LEU A 226 -15.51 22.51 9.89
N GLY A 227 -16.34 22.21 10.90
CA GLY A 227 -17.48 23.03 11.33
C GLY A 227 -18.53 23.13 10.25
N MET A 228 -18.76 22.05 9.51
CA MET A 228 -19.64 22.08 8.34
C MET A 228 -21.10 22.08 8.77
N GLY A 229 -21.92 22.79 8.03
CA GLY A 229 -23.37 22.72 8.08
C GLY A 229 -23.93 21.82 6.97
N ASP A 230 -25.25 21.86 6.84
CA ASP A 230 -25.96 21.22 5.74
C ASP A 230 -25.62 21.86 4.39
N ASP A 231 -25.51 21.05 3.35
CA ASP A 231 -25.17 21.49 1.99
C ASP A 231 -23.97 22.47 1.92
N GLN A 232 -22.81 22.05 2.42
CA GLN A 232 -21.61 22.89 2.39
C GLN A 232 -20.44 22.23 1.66
N THR A 233 -19.58 23.08 1.08
CA THR A 233 -18.28 22.67 0.55
C THR A 233 -17.15 23.48 1.19
N VAL A 234 -16.03 22.82 1.45
CA VAL A 234 -14.84 23.46 2.02
C VAL A 234 -13.59 23.05 1.24
N ALA A 235 -12.91 24.03 0.65
CA ALA A 235 -11.66 23.83 -0.07
C ALA A 235 -10.47 23.67 0.90
N ARG A 236 -9.61 22.69 0.62
CA ARG A 236 -8.41 22.36 1.42
C ARG A 236 -7.23 21.94 0.53
N PRO A 237 -6.00 22.47 0.78
CA PRO A 237 -4.80 21.92 0.17
C PRO A 237 -4.45 20.57 0.80
N LEU A 238 -3.95 19.63 -0.02
CA LEU A 238 -3.55 18.30 0.45
C LEU A 238 -2.14 18.27 1.04
N GLY A 239 -1.24 19.16 0.61
CA GLY A 239 0.19 19.11 0.95
C GLY A 239 0.99 18.07 0.18
N PHE A 240 0.33 17.25 -0.64
CA PHE A 240 0.91 16.31 -1.60
C PHE A 240 0.11 16.33 -2.91
N SER A 241 0.63 15.70 -3.97
CA SER A 241 -0.11 15.49 -5.21
C SER A 241 -0.85 14.16 -5.14
N PHE A 242 -2.18 14.17 -5.26
CA PHE A 242 -3.02 12.98 -5.40
C PHE A 242 -3.22 12.67 -6.89
N PRO A 243 -2.58 11.62 -7.45
CA PRO A 243 -2.84 11.19 -8.81
C PRO A 243 -4.17 10.43 -8.93
N PHE A 244 -4.84 10.59 -10.06
CA PHE A 244 -6.03 9.83 -10.44
C PHE A 244 -6.01 9.59 -11.95
N ALA A 245 -6.91 8.75 -12.46
CA ALA A 245 -6.92 8.42 -13.87
C ALA A 245 -7.19 9.68 -14.73
N GLY A 246 -6.21 10.04 -15.56
CA GLY A 246 -6.26 11.22 -16.43
C GLY A 246 -5.85 12.55 -15.78
N GLY A 247 -5.35 12.57 -14.54
CA GLY A 247 -4.91 13.81 -13.91
C GLY A 247 -4.28 13.66 -12.52
N SER A 248 -4.02 14.78 -11.87
CA SER A 248 -3.63 14.84 -10.46
C SER A 248 -4.10 16.14 -9.84
N THR A 249 -4.24 16.18 -8.52
CA THR A 249 -4.59 17.42 -7.81
C THR A 249 -3.78 17.59 -6.52
N THR A 250 -3.53 18.84 -6.14
CA THR A 250 -2.99 19.23 -4.84
C THR A 250 -4.03 19.91 -3.95
N HIS A 251 -5.24 20.11 -4.46
CA HIS A 251 -6.34 20.80 -3.80
C HIS A 251 -7.65 20.03 -3.99
N ILE A 252 -8.44 19.95 -2.93
CA ILE A 252 -9.74 19.30 -2.94
C ILE A 252 -10.81 20.26 -2.39
N SER A 253 -12.06 19.98 -2.71
CA SER A 253 -13.23 20.61 -2.11
C SER A 253 -14.11 19.53 -1.50
N ILE A 254 -14.16 19.49 -0.17
CA ILE A 254 -14.87 18.48 0.61
C ILE A 254 -16.32 18.92 0.75
N CYS A 255 -17.27 18.05 0.40
CA CYS A 255 -18.70 18.31 0.53
C CYS A 255 -19.28 17.62 1.78
N SER A 256 -20.22 18.27 2.48
CA SER A 256 -20.99 17.66 3.57
C SER A 256 -21.70 16.40 3.11
N ASN A 257 -22.15 16.37 1.85
CA ASN A 257 -22.90 15.28 1.20
C ASN A 257 -22.05 14.05 0.80
N GLY A 258 -20.98 13.76 1.53
CA GLY A 258 -20.27 12.47 1.42
C GLY A 258 -19.38 12.31 0.17
N PHE A 259 -19.01 13.40 -0.51
CA PHE A 259 -18.10 13.37 -1.66
C PHE A 259 -17.05 14.48 -1.61
N VAL A 260 -16.02 14.32 -2.44
CA VAL A 260 -14.89 15.25 -2.56
C VAL A 260 -14.64 15.55 -4.03
N TRP A 261 -14.65 16.82 -4.41
CA TRP A 261 -14.13 17.26 -5.70
C TRP A 261 -12.62 17.14 -5.71
N LEU A 262 -12.06 16.59 -6.79
CA LEU A 262 -10.62 16.50 -7.02
C LEU A 262 -10.07 17.80 -7.63
N ASP A 263 -10.63 18.93 -7.18
CA ASP A 263 -10.17 20.28 -7.46
C ASP A 263 -10.59 21.18 -6.29
N GLY A 264 -9.91 22.33 -6.13
CA GLY A 264 -10.18 23.28 -5.03
C GLY A 264 -11.15 24.41 -5.38
N VAL A 265 -11.78 24.37 -6.56
CA VAL A 265 -12.58 25.50 -7.10
C VAL A 265 -14.07 25.16 -7.15
N GLN A 266 -14.42 23.89 -7.35
CA GLN A 266 -15.80 23.44 -7.37
C GLN A 266 -16.47 23.64 -6.01
N THR A 267 -17.65 24.25 -6.06
CA THR A 267 -18.46 24.56 -4.89
C THR A 267 -19.81 23.84 -4.90
N SER A 268 -20.09 23.04 -5.93
CA SER A 268 -21.33 22.26 -5.98
C SER A 268 -21.39 21.33 -4.77
N ASN A 269 -22.48 21.47 -4.03
CA ASN A 269 -22.81 20.77 -2.80
C ASN A 269 -24.01 19.83 -3.01
N ASP A 270 -24.21 19.37 -4.25
CA ASP A 270 -25.40 18.63 -4.67
C ASP A 270 -25.70 17.42 -3.75
N PHE A 271 -26.91 17.35 -3.20
CA PHE A 271 -27.35 16.26 -2.32
C PHE A 271 -28.05 15.13 -3.09
N SER A 272 -28.58 15.42 -4.29
CA SER A 272 -29.45 14.52 -5.05
C SER A 272 -28.64 13.67 -6.02
N ASN A 273 -27.96 12.65 -5.53
CA ASN A 273 -27.15 11.80 -6.39
C ASN A 273 -27.98 10.95 -7.37
N SER A 274 -27.52 10.92 -8.62
CA SER A 274 -27.92 9.97 -9.65
C SER A 274 -26.72 9.53 -10.48
N VAL A 275 -26.85 8.39 -11.17
CA VAL A 275 -25.84 7.94 -12.14
C VAL A 275 -25.59 9.03 -13.20
N ALA A 276 -26.64 9.68 -13.69
CA ALA A 276 -26.52 10.74 -14.69
C ALA A 276 -25.70 11.93 -14.18
N GLU A 277 -25.92 12.39 -12.95
CA GLU A 277 -25.17 13.52 -12.37
C GLU A 277 -23.73 13.16 -11.99
N PHE A 278 -23.51 11.91 -11.58
CA PHE A 278 -22.16 11.42 -11.31
C PHE A 278 -21.30 11.38 -12.57
N LEU A 279 -21.85 10.82 -13.66
CA LEU A 279 -21.19 10.77 -14.96
C LEU A 279 -21.14 12.14 -15.64
N GLY A 280 -22.05 13.05 -15.27
CA GLY A 280 -21.93 14.49 -15.40
C GLY A 280 -22.99 15.20 -16.27
N SER A 281 -22.99 16.53 -16.15
CA SER A 281 -23.30 17.53 -17.19
C SER A 281 -22.02 18.36 -17.47
N ALA A 282 -22.01 19.36 -18.37
CA ALA A 282 -20.80 20.05 -18.85
C ALA A 282 -19.87 20.70 -17.78
N GLN A 283 -20.33 20.83 -16.52
CA GLN A 283 -19.55 21.37 -15.38
C GLN A 283 -18.88 20.29 -14.51
N ALA A 284 -19.08 19.00 -14.81
CA ALA A 284 -18.57 17.92 -13.96
C ALA A 284 -17.05 17.75 -14.07
N THR A 285 -16.30 18.08 -13.02
CA THR A 285 -14.88 17.74 -12.85
C THR A 285 -14.73 16.37 -12.19
N PRO A 286 -13.50 15.84 -12.04
CA PRO A 286 -13.27 14.58 -11.34
C PRO A 286 -13.69 14.65 -9.86
N ARG A 287 -14.30 13.58 -9.34
CA ARG A 287 -14.74 13.51 -7.93
C ARG A 287 -14.63 12.10 -7.35
N LEU A 288 -14.41 12.05 -6.04
CA LEU A 288 -14.53 10.86 -5.21
C LEU A 288 -15.88 10.91 -4.47
N ALA A 289 -16.75 9.95 -4.74
CA ALA A 289 -17.94 9.72 -3.94
C ALA A 289 -17.61 8.67 -2.87
N ALA A 290 -17.29 9.10 -1.65
CA ALA A 290 -17.03 8.17 -0.56
C ALA A 290 -18.34 7.50 -0.11
N CYS A 291 -19.38 8.31 0.02
CA CYS A 291 -20.77 7.90 0.12
C CYS A 291 -21.62 9.11 -0.26
N TRP A 292 -21.69 9.45 -1.55
CA TRP A 292 -22.47 10.59 -1.98
C TRP A 292 -23.94 10.35 -1.65
N ARG A 293 -24.42 11.11 -0.66
CA ARG A 293 -25.73 11.05 -0.01
C ARG A 293 -25.99 12.42 0.64
N ASP A 294 -27.25 12.76 0.82
CA ASP A 294 -27.72 13.95 1.53
C ASP A 294 -27.39 13.89 3.04
N PHE A 295 -26.14 14.21 3.40
CA PHE A 295 -25.61 14.17 4.76
C PHE A 295 -25.68 15.56 5.38
N ASN A 296 -26.23 15.62 6.59
CA ASN A 296 -26.45 16.88 7.30
C ASN A 296 -25.67 16.90 8.64
N PRO A 297 -24.44 17.44 8.66
CA PRO A 297 -23.66 17.62 9.89
C PRO A 297 -24.32 18.54 10.92
N PHE A 298 -25.27 19.40 10.52
CA PHE A 298 -25.97 20.29 11.44
C PHE A 298 -27.19 19.64 12.12
N ALA A 299 -27.62 18.47 11.67
CA ALA A 299 -28.77 17.77 12.21
C ALA A 299 -28.51 17.25 13.64
N THR A 300 -29.56 17.15 14.44
CA THR A 300 -29.46 16.58 15.79
C THR A 300 -29.05 15.10 15.71
N GLY A 301 -27.98 14.74 16.43
CA GLY A 301 -27.40 13.39 16.39
C GLY A 301 -26.21 13.27 15.43
N SER A 302 -25.98 14.29 14.58
CA SER A 302 -24.72 14.43 13.85
C SER A 302 -23.60 14.92 14.76
N ASP A 303 -22.37 14.50 14.42
CA ASP A 303 -21.16 15.21 14.82
C ASP A 303 -20.73 16.12 13.65
N ASP A 304 -19.61 15.85 12.97
CA ASP A 304 -19.09 16.76 11.94
C ASP A 304 -18.25 16.02 10.89
N VAL A 305 -17.79 16.77 9.89
CA VAL A 305 -16.77 16.36 8.93
C VAL A 305 -15.39 16.79 9.42
N TYR A 306 -14.46 15.84 9.50
CA TYR A 306 -13.11 16.05 9.97
C TYR A 306 -12.09 15.86 8.85
N LEU A 307 -11.01 16.65 8.88
CA LEU A 307 -9.85 16.48 8.01
C LEU A 307 -8.57 16.28 8.84
N LYS A 308 -7.81 15.25 8.51
CA LYS A 308 -6.42 15.06 8.95
C LYS A 308 -5.48 14.97 7.75
N LEU A 309 -4.39 15.71 7.81
CA LEU A 309 -3.34 15.70 6.80
C LEU A 309 -2.07 15.04 7.34
N PHE A 310 -1.45 14.24 6.49
CA PHE A 310 -0.11 13.67 6.65
C PHE A 310 0.75 14.09 5.46
N PRO A 311 2.08 13.94 5.52
CA PRO A 311 2.94 14.23 4.37
C PRO A 311 2.60 13.45 3.10
N ASP A 312 2.00 12.26 3.24
CA ASP A 312 1.75 11.31 2.16
C ASP A 312 0.29 10.84 2.04
N ARG A 313 -0.62 11.33 2.90
CA ARG A 313 -2.05 11.01 2.82
C ARG A 313 -2.95 12.06 3.45
N ALA A 314 -4.20 12.11 3.04
CA ALA A 314 -5.27 12.89 3.64
C ALA A 314 -6.41 11.97 4.07
N VAL A 315 -6.99 12.24 5.24
CA VAL A 315 -8.10 11.48 5.80
C VAL A 315 -9.28 12.43 6.02
N ILE A 316 -10.39 12.15 5.34
CA ILE A 316 -11.66 12.85 5.47
C ILE A 316 -12.63 11.91 6.16
N THR A 317 -13.23 12.33 7.28
CA THR A 317 -14.20 11.53 8.02
C THR A 317 -15.51 12.30 8.17
N TRP A 318 -16.59 11.78 7.59
CA TRP A 318 -17.95 12.17 8.00
C TRP A 318 -18.26 11.31 9.22
N HIS A 319 -18.11 11.88 10.41
CA HIS A 319 -18.18 11.14 11.66
C HIS A 319 -19.58 11.27 12.26
N ASN A 320 -20.25 10.14 12.49
CA ASN A 320 -21.61 10.05 13.03
C ASN A 320 -22.63 11.01 12.37
N VAL A 321 -22.47 11.33 11.09
CA VAL A 321 -23.35 12.26 10.37
C VAL A 321 -24.63 11.54 9.99
N VAL A 322 -25.79 12.10 10.36
CA VAL A 322 -27.09 11.61 9.89
C VAL A 322 -27.40 12.16 8.50
N ARG A 323 -28.21 11.43 7.73
CA ARG A 323 -28.79 11.99 6.51
C ARG A 323 -29.87 13.02 6.81
N PHE A 324 -30.19 13.89 5.86
CA PHE A 324 -31.34 14.78 5.96
C PHE A 324 -32.63 13.99 6.24
N ASN A 325 -33.43 14.45 7.21
CA ASN A 325 -34.59 13.74 7.77
C ASN A 325 -34.34 12.31 8.32
N GLY A 326 -33.08 11.89 8.44
CA GLY A 326 -32.68 10.63 9.05
C GLY A 326 -32.43 10.75 10.55
N THR A 327 -32.25 9.59 11.20
CA THR A 327 -31.92 9.51 12.63
C THR A 327 -30.78 8.53 12.95
N VAL A 328 -30.27 7.81 11.94
CA VAL A 328 -29.18 6.85 12.10
C VAL A 328 -27.86 7.58 11.86
N PRO A 329 -27.01 7.76 12.88
CA PRO A 329 -25.69 8.36 12.70
C PRO A 329 -24.78 7.39 11.95
N MET A 330 -24.07 7.89 10.94
CA MET A 330 -23.24 7.09 10.05
C MET A 330 -21.81 7.62 10.04
N THR A 331 -20.84 6.71 10.05
CA THR A 331 -19.43 7.07 9.88
C THR A 331 -18.90 6.54 8.56
N VAL A 332 -18.39 7.45 7.73
CA VAL A 332 -17.69 7.17 6.47
C VAL A 332 -16.32 7.81 6.53
N GLN A 333 -15.27 7.06 6.24
CA GLN A 333 -13.91 7.59 6.19
C GLN A 333 -13.26 7.34 4.83
N LEU A 334 -12.86 8.42 4.18
CA LEU A 334 -12.08 8.42 2.95
C LEU A 334 -10.61 8.70 3.29
N GLN A 335 -9.72 7.79 2.90
CA GLN A 335 -8.27 7.98 3.00
C GLN A 335 -7.67 8.05 1.61
N MET A 336 -7.13 9.22 1.24
CA MET A 336 -6.49 9.49 -0.06
C MET A 336 -4.97 9.48 0.12
N LEU A 337 -4.25 8.69 -0.66
CA LEU A 337 -2.79 8.57 -0.54
C LEU A 337 -2.08 9.28 -1.71
N ALA A 338 -0.84 9.71 -1.50
CA ALA A 338 0.01 10.32 -2.53
C ALA A 338 0.27 9.37 -3.72
N ASP A 339 0.01 8.08 -3.56
CA ASP A 339 0.04 7.07 -4.61
C ASP A 339 -1.20 7.04 -5.51
N GLY A 340 -2.22 7.84 -5.20
CA GLY A 340 -3.48 7.84 -5.95
C GLY A 340 -4.39 6.67 -5.63
N SER A 341 -3.96 5.75 -4.76
CA SER A 341 -4.89 4.83 -4.13
C SER A 341 -5.73 5.59 -3.11
N PHE A 342 -6.96 5.12 -2.94
CA PHE A 342 -7.83 5.60 -1.89
C PHE A 342 -8.63 4.46 -1.29
N TYR A 343 -9.02 4.68 -0.04
CA TYR A 343 -9.74 3.71 0.77
C TYR A 343 -11.01 4.35 1.29
N VAL A 344 -12.11 3.60 1.22
CA VAL A 344 -13.39 4.02 1.80
C VAL A 344 -13.79 3.00 2.84
N PHE A 345 -13.83 3.44 4.10
CA PHE A 345 -14.34 2.67 5.22
C PHE A 345 -15.77 3.11 5.54
N PHE A 346 -16.65 2.13 5.74
CA PHE A 346 -18.00 2.34 6.24
C PHE A 346 -18.09 1.70 7.61
N ASP A 347 -18.51 2.46 8.61
CA ASP A 347 -18.92 1.86 9.87
C ASP A 347 -20.12 0.92 9.64
N ALA A 348 -20.29 -0.05 10.53
CA ALA A 348 -21.39 -0.97 10.44
C ALA A 348 -22.70 -0.40 11.00
N ASN A 349 -22.64 0.68 11.80
CA ASN A 349 -23.81 1.49 12.10
C ASN A 349 -24.10 2.41 10.91
N PHE A 350 -25.04 1.96 10.08
CA PHE A 350 -25.38 2.61 8.82
C PHE A 350 -26.87 2.48 8.53
N ASP A 351 -27.45 3.48 7.89
CA ASP A 351 -28.83 3.39 7.38
C ASP A 351 -28.91 2.31 6.29
N LEU A 352 -29.82 1.36 6.47
CA LEU A 352 -30.03 0.23 5.56
C LEU A 352 -30.64 0.64 4.23
N THR A 353 -31.37 1.75 4.21
CA THR A 353 -32.01 2.22 2.98
C THR A 353 -30.95 2.77 2.04
N GLY A 354 -31.02 2.39 0.76
CA GLY A 354 -30.27 3.03 -0.30
C GLY A 354 -30.56 4.52 -0.37
N GLY A 355 -31.76 4.91 0.10
CA GLY A 355 -32.31 6.27 0.15
C GLY A 355 -33.53 6.41 -0.75
N THR A 356 -34.14 7.58 -0.81
CA THR A 356 -35.01 7.99 -1.93
C THR A 356 -34.40 9.20 -2.62
N ALA A 357 -34.87 9.56 -3.82
CA ALA A 357 -34.43 10.77 -4.52
C ALA A 357 -34.45 12.04 -3.65
N SER A 358 -35.40 12.12 -2.70
CA SER A 358 -35.61 13.25 -1.78
C SER A 358 -34.92 13.11 -0.42
N GLU A 359 -34.21 12.00 -0.22
CA GLU A 359 -33.69 11.58 1.09
C GLU A 359 -32.19 11.20 1.05
N GLY A 360 -31.57 11.37 -0.12
CA GLY A 360 -30.19 11.00 -0.40
C GLY A 360 -30.05 9.51 -0.71
N ARG A 361 -29.87 9.19 -1.99
CA ARG A 361 -29.42 7.84 -2.40
C ARG A 361 -27.97 7.63 -1.95
N SER A 362 -27.36 6.48 -2.24
CA SER A 362 -25.91 6.32 -2.03
C SER A 362 -25.19 6.05 -3.32
N LEU A 363 -24.09 6.76 -3.53
CA LEU A 363 -23.15 6.45 -4.59
C LEU A 363 -21.74 6.39 -4.03
N ILE A 364 -21.03 5.33 -4.37
CA ILE A 364 -19.67 5.07 -3.95
C ILE A 364 -18.83 4.88 -5.20
N GLY A 365 -17.67 5.53 -5.26
CA GLY A 365 -16.71 5.31 -6.32
C GLY A 365 -16.02 6.58 -6.77
N ILE A 366 -15.49 6.53 -7.99
CA ILE A 366 -14.73 7.62 -8.57
C ILE A 366 -15.19 7.91 -9.99
N LYS A 367 -15.37 9.21 -10.27
CA LYS A 367 -15.55 9.72 -11.62
C LYS A 367 -14.29 10.48 -12.01
N CYS A 368 -13.66 10.05 -13.10
CA CYS A 368 -12.51 10.74 -13.68
C CYS A 368 -12.90 11.48 -14.96
N GLY A 369 -12.07 12.44 -15.38
CA GLY A 369 -12.30 13.25 -16.58
C GLY A 369 -13.28 14.43 -16.41
N THR A 370 -13.25 15.35 -17.38
CA THR A 370 -14.10 16.55 -17.43
C THR A 370 -15.31 16.34 -18.32
N GLY A 371 -16.44 16.94 -17.96
CA GLY A 371 -17.69 16.82 -18.72
C GLY A 371 -18.37 15.46 -18.53
N VAL A 372 -19.19 15.09 -19.51
CA VAL A 372 -19.96 13.83 -19.52
C VAL A 372 -19.06 12.66 -19.89
N VAL A 373 -19.07 11.61 -19.08
CA VAL A 373 -18.31 10.38 -19.28
C VAL A 373 -19.24 9.23 -19.67
N ALA A 374 -18.79 8.32 -20.53
CA ALA A 374 -19.54 7.12 -20.87
C ALA A 374 -19.78 6.27 -19.61
N ASP A 375 -20.98 5.71 -19.50
CA ASP A 375 -21.36 4.89 -18.35
C ASP A 375 -20.63 3.54 -18.39
N PRO A 376 -19.74 3.23 -17.42
CA PRO A 376 -19.13 1.90 -17.29
C PRO A 376 -20.11 0.84 -16.79
N GLY A 377 -21.32 1.24 -16.36
CA GLY A 377 -22.30 0.41 -15.71
C GLY A 377 -22.12 0.34 -14.20
N ASN A 378 -23.25 0.21 -13.48
CA ASN A 378 -23.26 0.02 -12.04
C ASN A 378 -22.57 -1.31 -11.66
N THR A 379 -21.66 -1.27 -10.69
CA THR A 379 -21.01 -2.47 -10.15
C THR A 379 -21.51 -2.72 -8.73
N ASP A 380 -22.11 -3.89 -8.48
CA ASP A 380 -22.39 -4.35 -7.12
C ASP A 380 -21.07 -4.80 -6.47
N TYR A 381 -20.51 -3.99 -5.56
CA TYR A 381 -19.20 -4.30 -4.97
C TYR A 381 -19.25 -5.47 -4.01
N SER A 382 -20.38 -5.69 -3.31
CA SER A 382 -20.49 -6.79 -2.34
C SER A 382 -20.43 -8.16 -3.03
N ALA A 383 -20.88 -8.24 -4.28
CA ALA A 383 -20.85 -9.45 -5.10
C ALA A 383 -19.67 -9.54 -6.07
N ALA A 384 -19.19 -8.42 -6.63
CA ALA A 384 -18.25 -8.44 -7.75
C ALA A 384 -16.78 -8.35 -7.35
N LEU A 385 -16.45 -7.78 -6.19
CA LEU A 385 -15.05 -7.55 -5.82
C LEU A 385 -14.30 -8.86 -5.49
N PRO A 386 -13.02 -9.00 -5.88
CA PRO A 386 -12.17 -7.99 -6.52
C PRO A 386 -12.37 -7.87 -8.04
N ILE A 387 -12.22 -6.65 -8.57
CA ILE A 387 -12.28 -6.35 -10.01
C ILE A 387 -11.08 -5.49 -10.45
N SER A 388 -10.78 -5.52 -11.75
CA SER A 388 -9.83 -4.62 -12.40
C SER A 388 -10.53 -3.99 -13.62
N THR A 389 -10.66 -2.66 -13.63
CA THR A 389 -11.37 -1.93 -14.70
C THR A 389 -10.37 -1.32 -15.68
N ALA A 390 -10.74 -1.28 -16.97
CA ALA A 390 -10.02 -0.49 -17.98
C ALA A 390 -10.53 0.97 -18.05
N THR A 391 -11.70 1.24 -17.50
CA THR A 391 -12.30 2.57 -17.47
C THR A 391 -11.82 3.36 -16.25
N SER A 392 -11.60 4.67 -16.46
CA SER A 392 -11.19 5.61 -15.42
C SER A 392 -12.31 5.97 -14.43
N THR A 393 -13.55 5.57 -14.71
CA THR A 393 -14.70 5.71 -13.83
C THR A 393 -15.19 4.33 -13.43
N VAL A 394 -15.51 4.16 -12.14
CA VAL A 394 -16.10 2.95 -11.55
C VAL A 394 -16.93 3.37 -10.33
N TYR A 395 -18.13 2.82 -10.21
CA TYR A 395 -19.04 3.17 -9.11
C TYR A 395 -20.01 2.04 -8.77
N GLU A 396 -20.53 2.11 -7.56
CA GLU A 396 -21.73 1.45 -7.10
C GLU A 396 -22.78 2.50 -6.71
N PHE A 397 -24.00 2.30 -7.18
CA PHE A 397 -25.15 3.15 -6.95
C PHE A 397 -26.29 2.35 -6.31
N PHE A 398 -26.72 2.81 -5.15
CA PHE A 398 -27.84 2.27 -4.38
C PHE A 398 -29.08 3.11 -4.65
N GLY A 399 -29.92 2.64 -5.58
CA GLY A 399 -31.18 3.29 -5.93
C GLY A 399 -32.29 3.13 -4.87
N ASP A 400 -33.49 3.61 -5.20
CA ASP A 400 -34.62 3.79 -4.26
C ASP A 400 -35.11 2.50 -3.56
N SER A 401 -34.79 1.32 -4.11
CA SER A 401 -35.17 0.00 -3.56
C SER A 401 -33.98 -0.86 -3.15
N ALA A 402 -32.75 -0.35 -3.28
CA ALA A 402 -31.54 -1.08 -2.92
C ALA A 402 -31.28 -0.96 -1.42
N ASN A 403 -30.82 -2.04 -0.80
CA ASN A 403 -30.31 -1.98 0.56
C ASN A 403 -28.82 -1.67 0.54
N PHE A 404 -28.35 -0.83 1.45
CA PHE A 404 -26.94 -0.56 1.61
C PHE A 404 -26.23 -1.74 2.31
N ASP A 405 -25.33 -2.41 1.59
CA ASP A 405 -24.72 -3.68 2.03
C ASP A 405 -23.20 -3.59 2.29
N LEU A 406 -22.59 -2.42 2.07
CA LEU A 406 -21.16 -2.15 2.31
C LEU A 406 -20.82 -1.83 3.78
N ARG A 407 -21.79 -1.90 4.70
CA ARG A 407 -21.64 -1.61 6.13
C ARG A 407 -20.49 -2.42 6.75
N GLY A 408 -19.58 -1.79 7.49
CA GLY A 408 -18.44 -2.48 8.11
C GLY A 408 -17.40 -3.01 7.12
N ARG A 409 -17.40 -2.51 5.88
CA ARG A 409 -16.41 -2.87 4.85
C ARG A 409 -15.40 -1.73 4.69
N CYS A 410 -14.19 -2.10 4.27
CA CYS A 410 -13.21 -1.18 3.73
C CYS A 410 -12.91 -1.57 2.29
N ILE A 411 -13.11 -0.65 1.35
CA ILE A 411 -12.84 -0.85 -0.06
C ILE A 411 -11.58 -0.07 -0.42
N ARG A 412 -10.66 -0.74 -1.12
CA ARG A 412 -9.47 -0.14 -1.73
C ARG A 412 -9.73 0.06 -3.21
N PHE A 413 -9.39 1.24 -3.70
CA PHE A 413 -9.28 1.59 -5.11
C PHE A 413 -7.82 1.96 -5.40
N ALA A 414 -7.20 1.33 -6.40
CA ALA A 414 -5.86 1.69 -6.83
C ALA A 414 -5.78 1.82 -8.34
N LEU A 415 -5.10 2.85 -8.82
CA LEU A 415 -4.82 2.99 -10.25
C LEU A 415 -4.12 1.74 -10.77
N ASN A 416 -4.53 1.27 -11.95
CA ASN A 416 -3.88 0.17 -12.63
C ASN A 416 -3.19 0.65 -13.93
N ALA A 417 -2.33 -0.21 -14.48
CA ALA A 417 -1.57 0.11 -15.70
C ALA A 417 -2.47 0.34 -16.94
N GLY A 418 -3.74 -0.07 -16.88
CA GLY A 418 -4.73 0.16 -17.94
C GLY A 418 -5.36 1.56 -17.92
N GLY A 419 -5.03 2.40 -16.93
CA GLY A 419 -5.65 3.72 -16.75
C GLY A 419 -7.03 3.69 -16.08
N GLY A 420 -7.42 2.54 -15.52
CA GLY A 420 -8.60 2.37 -14.67
C GLY A 420 -8.20 2.05 -13.23
N TYR A 421 -9.04 1.26 -12.53
CA TYR A 421 -8.83 0.94 -11.11
C TYR A 421 -8.91 -0.56 -10.82
N ASP A 422 -8.00 -1.04 -9.99
CA ASP A 422 -8.15 -2.27 -9.23
C ASP A 422 -8.95 -1.97 -7.97
N VAL A 423 -10.12 -2.60 -7.82
CA VAL A 423 -11.04 -2.40 -6.71
C VAL A 423 -11.17 -3.71 -5.92
N SER A 424 -11.03 -3.64 -4.61
CA SER A 424 -11.02 -4.83 -3.74
C SER A 424 -11.43 -4.50 -2.31
N PHE A 425 -12.03 -5.47 -1.61
CA PHE A 425 -12.14 -5.37 -0.16
C PHE A 425 -10.77 -5.55 0.49
N ARG A 426 -10.50 -4.80 1.55
CA ARG A 426 -9.33 -5.02 2.39
C ARG A 426 -9.55 -6.19 3.33
N SER A 427 -8.87 -7.30 3.04
CA SER A 427 -8.91 -8.52 3.86
C SER A 427 -8.27 -8.33 5.24
N ASP A 428 -7.33 -7.39 5.38
CA ASP A 428 -6.70 -7.00 6.63
C ASP A 428 -7.52 -5.97 7.43
N CYS A 429 -8.62 -5.50 6.86
CA CYS A 429 -9.73 -4.87 7.58
C CYS A 429 -10.81 -5.88 8.00
N GLY A 430 -10.57 -7.17 7.74
CA GLY A 430 -11.26 -8.27 8.41
C GLY A 430 -10.73 -8.48 9.83
N GLY A 431 -11.40 -9.31 10.63
CA GLY A 431 -11.00 -9.54 12.02
C GLY A 431 -9.55 -10.02 12.14
N SER A 432 -8.91 -9.78 13.29
CA SER A 432 -7.53 -10.19 13.56
C SER A 432 -7.40 -11.00 14.85
N SER A 433 -6.46 -11.94 14.87
CA SER A 433 -6.09 -12.73 16.04
C SER A 433 -4.57 -12.85 16.12
N ILE A 434 -3.99 -12.33 17.19
CA ILE A 434 -2.54 -12.23 17.37
C ILE A 434 -2.14 -12.86 18.72
N PRO A 435 -1.42 -13.99 18.74
CA PRO A 435 -0.91 -14.57 19.97
C PRO A 435 0.26 -13.74 20.53
N TYR A 436 0.38 -13.67 21.85
CA TYR A 436 1.48 -13.01 22.55
C TYR A 436 1.77 -13.66 23.91
N GLY A 437 2.97 -13.46 24.42
CA GLY A 437 3.43 -14.14 25.62
C GLY A 437 3.64 -15.63 25.40
N VAL A 438 3.91 -16.35 26.49
CA VAL A 438 4.19 -17.80 26.50
C VAL A 438 3.36 -18.50 27.55
N GLY A 439 2.89 -19.70 27.21
CA GLY A 439 2.20 -20.59 28.15
C GLY A 439 3.12 -21.12 29.24
N CYS A 440 2.51 -21.63 30.30
CA CYS A 440 3.16 -22.11 31.51
C CYS A 440 2.48 -23.41 31.98
N PRO A 441 3.21 -24.42 32.51
CA PRO A 441 4.65 -24.40 32.84
C PRO A 441 5.55 -24.51 31.61
N ALA A 442 6.79 -24.02 31.69
CA ALA A 442 7.73 -24.01 30.56
C ALA A 442 8.04 -25.40 29.98
N GLY A 443 7.91 -26.47 30.78
CA GLY A 443 8.10 -27.85 30.32
C GLY A 443 6.94 -28.39 29.46
N LEU A 444 5.76 -27.77 29.52
CA LEU A 444 4.60 -28.09 28.67
C LEU A 444 3.72 -26.83 28.53
N PRO A 445 4.14 -25.84 27.71
CA PRO A 445 3.43 -24.58 27.61
C PRO A 445 2.11 -24.82 26.86
N ALA A 446 0.99 -24.56 27.54
CA ALA A 446 -0.32 -24.53 26.90
C ALA A 446 -0.34 -23.41 25.84
N THR A 447 -0.84 -23.70 24.65
CA THR A 447 -0.90 -22.73 23.56
C THR A 447 -2.34 -22.50 23.15
N MET A 448 -2.78 -21.25 23.11
CA MET A 448 -4.10 -20.83 22.69
C MET A 448 -4.03 -20.11 21.34
N THR A 449 -4.97 -20.46 20.47
CA THR A 449 -5.22 -19.84 19.17
C THR A 449 -6.71 -19.54 19.01
N THR A 450 -7.06 -18.67 18.06
CA THR A 450 -8.45 -18.49 17.64
C THR A 450 -8.57 -18.51 16.12
N ASN A 451 -9.80 -18.71 15.62
CA ASN A 451 -10.13 -18.29 14.26
C ASN A 451 -10.26 -16.76 14.17
N VAL A 452 -10.38 -16.25 12.94
CA VAL A 452 -10.58 -14.83 12.67
C VAL A 452 -11.93 -14.37 13.26
N PRO A 453 -11.94 -13.35 14.13
CA PRO A 453 -13.15 -12.87 14.79
C PRO A 453 -14.02 -12.05 13.83
N THR A 454 -15.20 -12.59 13.50
CA THR A 454 -16.14 -11.94 12.59
C THR A 454 -17.49 -11.74 13.24
N ILE A 455 -18.08 -10.54 13.11
CA ILE A 455 -19.45 -10.29 13.61
C ILE A 455 -20.45 -11.29 13.03
N GLY A 456 -21.34 -11.82 13.87
CA GLY A 456 -22.33 -12.83 13.48
C GLY A 456 -21.77 -14.24 13.25
N ALA A 457 -20.45 -14.44 13.38
CA ALA A 457 -19.80 -15.74 13.25
C ALA A 457 -19.33 -16.25 14.63
N PRO A 458 -19.14 -17.58 14.78
CA PRO A 458 -18.50 -18.13 15.97
C PRO A 458 -17.03 -17.69 16.05
N LEU A 459 -16.64 -17.16 17.22
CA LEU A 459 -15.25 -17.01 17.64
C LEU A 459 -14.91 -18.18 18.56
N THR A 460 -13.95 -18.98 18.13
CA THR A 460 -13.51 -20.20 18.80
C THR A 460 -12.11 -20.00 19.36
N TRP A 461 -11.94 -20.30 20.64
CA TRP A 461 -10.65 -20.40 21.31
C TRP A 461 -10.30 -21.87 21.47
N ASP A 462 -9.18 -22.26 20.89
CA ASP A 462 -8.64 -23.61 20.98
C ASP A 462 -7.32 -23.57 21.75
N VAL A 463 -7.21 -24.42 22.76
CA VAL A 463 -6.02 -24.59 23.58
C VAL A 463 -5.46 -25.99 23.35
N VAL A 464 -4.18 -26.06 23.02
CA VAL A 464 -3.41 -27.29 22.89
C VAL A 464 -2.37 -27.40 24.00
N ASN A 465 -1.78 -28.59 24.15
CA ASN A 465 -0.87 -28.93 25.25
C ASN A 465 -1.52 -28.80 26.63
N VAL A 466 -2.82 -29.12 26.73
CA VAL A 466 -3.51 -29.21 28.02
C VAL A 466 -2.99 -30.43 28.79
N PRO A 467 -2.53 -30.28 30.04
CA PRO A 467 -2.05 -31.40 30.85
C PRO A 467 -3.09 -32.53 30.98
N SER A 468 -2.65 -33.78 30.97
CA SER A 468 -3.54 -34.95 31.06
C SER A 468 -4.33 -35.04 32.36
N ASN A 469 -3.85 -34.38 33.42
CA ASN A 469 -4.52 -34.27 34.71
C ASN A 469 -5.35 -32.98 34.88
N ALA A 470 -5.52 -32.18 33.83
CA ALA A 470 -6.39 -31.01 33.84
C ALA A 470 -7.85 -31.43 33.99
N ILE A 471 -8.52 -30.90 35.02
CA ILE A 471 -9.94 -31.20 35.32
C ILE A 471 -10.87 -30.04 34.98
N ALA A 472 -10.32 -28.83 34.81
CA ALA A 472 -11.09 -27.65 34.46
C ALA A 472 -10.24 -26.65 33.67
N ALA A 473 -10.91 -25.89 32.79
CA ALA A 473 -10.35 -24.77 32.07
C ALA A 473 -11.32 -23.59 32.12
N ARG A 474 -10.76 -22.40 32.20
CA ARG A 474 -11.49 -21.15 32.13
C ARG A 474 -10.81 -20.24 31.13
N LEU A 475 -11.56 -19.75 30.15
CA LEU A 475 -11.15 -18.62 29.34
C LEU A 475 -11.34 -17.35 30.18
N GLN A 476 -10.28 -16.57 30.33
CA GLN A 476 -10.34 -15.20 30.81
C GLN A 476 -10.42 -14.28 29.60
N LEU A 477 -11.36 -13.34 29.65
CA LEU A 477 -11.57 -12.29 28.66
C LEU A 477 -11.42 -10.94 29.36
N GLY A 478 -10.68 -10.06 28.74
CA GLY A 478 -10.40 -8.74 29.26
C GLY A 478 -10.32 -7.66 28.18
N VAL A 479 -10.49 -6.41 28.59
CA VAL A 479 -10.31 -5.22 27.73
C VAL A 479 -8.91 -4.61 27.83
N GLY A 480 -8.06 -5.13 28.73
CA GLY A 480 -6.68 -4.72 28.87
C GLY A 480 -5.71 -5.89 28.81
N SER A 481 -4.49 -5.62 28.34
CA SER A 481 -3.37 -6.55 28.50
C SER A 481 -2.70 -6.36 29.86
N LEU A 482 -2.20 -7.46 30.41
CA LEU A 482 -1.40 -7.51 31.63
C LEU A 482 -0.05 -8.17 31.34
N ASN A 483 0.84 -8.04 32.32
CA ASN A 483 2.05 -8.84 32.42
C ASN A 483 2.36 -9.09 33.91
N LEU A 484 1.42 -9.77 34.58
CA LEU A 484 1.46 -9.95 36.04
C LEU A 484 1.97 -11.35 36.39
N PRO A 485 3.09 -11.49 37.11
CA PRO A 485 3.55 -12.79 37.62
C PRO A 485 2.53 -13.41 38.59
N LEU A 486 2.30 -14.72 38.47
CA LEU A 486 1.33 -15.48 39.27
C LEU A 486 1.98 -16.35 40.34
N ASP A 487 3.25 -16.09 40.68
CA ASP A 487 3.99 -16.86 41.69
C ASP A 487 3.28 -16.87 43.05
N PHE A 488 2.60 -15.77 43.40
CA PHE A 488 1.84 -15.64 44.64
C PHE A 488 0.63 -16.58 44.73
N LEU A 489 0.18 -17.15 43.61
CA LEU A 489 -0.88 -18.16 43.53
C LEU A 489 -0.32 -19.58 43.42
N GLY A 490 0.99 -19.78 43.60
CA GLY A 490 1.67 -21.06 43.44
C GLY A 490 1.90 -21.46 41.98
N ALA A 491 1.65 -20.57 41.02
CA ALA A 491 1.89 -20.76 39.60
C ALA A 491 3.25 -20.16 39.20
N ILE A 492 4.33 -20.75 39.73
CA ILE A 492 5.68 -20.22 39.59
C ILE A 492 6.08 -20.13 38.11
N GLY A 493 6.53 -18.95 37.70
CA GLY A 493 6.91 -18.65 36.30
C GLY A 493 5.73 -18.48 35.33
N CYS A 494 4.49 -18.53 35.81
CA CYS A 494 3.31 -18.22 35.01
C CYS A 494 2.97 -16.73 35.10
N PHE A 495 2.39 -16.19 34.02
CA PHE A 495 1.97 -14.79 33.93
C PHE A 495 0.50 -14.69 33.53
N ALA A 496 -0.21 -13.73 34.11
CA ALA A 496 -1.49 -13.26 33.59
C ALA A 496 -1.25 -12.23 32.49
N TYR A 497 -1.82 -12.48 31.32
CA TYR A 497 -1.67 -11.63 30.13
C TYR A 497 -2.88 -10.75 29.84
N THR A 498 -4.02 -11.00 30.48
CA THR A 498 -5.26 -10.25 30.26
C THR A 498 -5.89 -9.86 31.59
N THR A 499 -6.63 -8.76 31.60
CA THR A 499 -7.55 -8.43 32.70
C THR A 499 -8.64 -9.52 32.80
N ASN A 500 -9.16 -9.75 34.01
CA ASN A 500 -10.19 -10.76 34.26
C ASN A 500 -11.57 -10.11 34.38
N ASP A 501 -12.01 -9.47 33.29
CA ASP A 501 -13.29 -8.75 33.25
C ASP A 501 -14.47 -9.72 33.11
N LEU A 502 -14.27 -10.79 32.33
CA LEU A 502 -15.20 -11.91 32.20
C LEU A 502 -14.40 -13.21 32.19
N GLY A 503 -14.97 -14.28 32.72
CA GLY A 503 -14.39 -15.58 32.43
C GLY A 503 -15.39 -16.70 32.39
N VAL A 504 -15.19 -17.53 31.38
CA VAL A 504 -16.15 -18.51 30.88
C VAL A 504 -15.50 -19.89 30.95
N ARG A 505 -16.26 -20.91 31.34
CA ARG A 505 -15.75 -22.28 31.36
C ARG A 505 -15.50 -22.77 29.94
N MET A 506 -14.36 -23.40 29.71
CA MET A 506 -14.07 -24.11 28.46
C MET A 506 -14.35 -25.60 28.64
N VAL A 507 -14.67 -26.29 27.54
CA VAL A 507 -14.77 -27.75 27.52
C VAL A 507 -13.35 -28.29 27.51
N VAL A 508 -13.02 -29.14 28.49
CA VAL A 508 -11.68 -29.73 28.64
C VAL A 508 -11.74 -31.20 28.26
N SER A 509 -10.89 -31.57 27.31
CA SER A 509 -10.69 -32.95 26.87
C SER A 509 -9.22 -33.10 26.52
N PRO A 510 -8.33 -33.34 27.50
CA PRO A 510 -6.90 -33.35 27.27
C PRO A 510 -6.55 -34.29 26.10
N PRO A 511 -5.67 -33.88 25.17
CA PRO A 511 -4.70 -32.78 25.31
C PRO A 511 -5.21 -31.39 24.88
N THR A 512 -6.52 -31.20 24.71
CA THR A 512 -7.10 -29.93 24.26
C THR A 512 -8.16 -29.37 25.21
N ALA A 513 -8.44 -28.08 25.07
CA ALA A 513 -9.62 -27.44 25.61
C ALA A 513 -10.15 -26.42 24.59
N SER A 514 -11.47 -26.29 24.48
CA SER A 514 -12.07 -25.36 23.51
C SER A 514 -13.32 -24.67 24.04
N LEU A 515 -13.59 -23.50 23.50
CA LEU A 515 -14.81 -22.74 23.70
C LEU A 515 -15.15 -21.98 22.42
N SER A 516 -16.41 -21.98 22.02
CA SER A 516 -16.91 -21.18 20.91
C SER A 516 -18.04 -20.29 21.40
N LEU A 517 -17.93 -18.99 21.14
CA LEU A 517 -18.98 -18.00 21.42
C LEU A 517 -19.31 -17.28 20.12
N THR A 518 -20.60 -17.11 19.83
CA THR A 518 -21.02 -16.29 18.70
C THR A 518 -20.72 -14.84 19.00
N VAL A 519 -19.94 -14.19 18.14
CA VAL A 519 -19.82 -12.73 18.16
C VAL A 519 -21.18 -12.18 17.73
N PRO A 520 -21.87 -11.36 18.55
CA PRO A 520 -23.13 -10.76 18.14
C PRO A 520 -22.98 -10.11 16.76
N ALA A 521 -24.00 -10.23 15.91
CA ALA A 521 -24.06 -9.54 14.63
C ALA A 521 -24.34 -8.03 14.84
N SER A 522 -23.61 -7.43 15.78
CA SER A 522 -23.73 -6.04 16.19
C SER A 522 -22.60 -5.25 15.55
N PRO A 523 -22.92 -4.23 14.75
CA PRO A 523 -21.93 -3.40 14.08
C PRO A 523 -20.97 -2.70 15.04
N TYR A 524 -21.45 -2.32 16.23
CA TYR A 524 -20.69 -1.64 17.28
C TYR A 524 -19.49 -2.45 17.80
N LEU A 525 -19.41 -3.74 17.48
CA LEU A 525 -18.29 -4.59 17.88
C LEU A 525 -17.13 -4.51 16.88
N LEU A 526 -17.30 -3.94 15.70
CA LEU A 526 -16.19 -3.81 14.75
C LEU A 526 -15.05 -2.95 15.32
N GLY A 527 -13.82 -3.39 15.09
CA GLY A 527 -12.61 -2.77 15.66
C GLY A 527 -12.43 -3.03 17.15
N THR A 528 -13.43 -3.56 17.87
CA THR A 528 -13.33 -3.84 19.30
C THR A 528 -12.23 -4.86 19.54
N THR A 529 -11.31 -4.51 20.45
CA THR A 529 -10.20 -5.36 20.83
C THR A 529 -10.47 -6.03 22.18
N LEU A 530 -10.27 -7.35 22.22
CA LEU A 530 -10.35 -8.18 23.41
C LEU A 530 -9.03 -8.93 23.62
N PHE A 531 -8.65 -9.10 24.88
CA PHE A 531 -7.51 -9.89 25.30
C PHE A 531 -8.00 -11.15 25.98
N SER A 532 -7.40 -12.29 25.64
CA SER A 532 -7.83 -13.58 26.16
C SER A 532 -6.66 -14.42 26.64
N GLN A 533 -6.90 -15.25 27.65
CA GLN A 533 -5.97 -16.26 28.15
C GLN A 533 -6.75 -17.43 28.74
N ALA A 534 -6.29 -18.66 28.53
CA ALA A 534 -6.84 -19.82 29.22
C ALA A 534 -6.08 -20.09 30.53
N VAL A 535 -6.83 -20.37 31.59
CA VAL A 535 -6.33 -20.88 32.87
C VAL A 535 -6.86 -22.28 33.10
N LEU A 536 -5.95 -23.22 33.33
CA LEU A 536 -6.18 -24.64 33.48
C LEU A 536 -5.89 -25.04 34.92
N VAL A 537 -6.76 -25.88 35.51
CA VAL A 537 -6.63 -26.38 36.88
C VAL A 537 -6.55 -27.90 36.84
N SER A 538 -5.51 -28.44 37.47
CA SER A 538 -5.33 -29.89 37.61
C SER A 538 -6.10 -30.47 38.82
N ASN A 539 -6.21 -31.81 38.87
CA ASN A 539 -6.75 -32.51 40.04
C ASN A 539 -5.94 -32.29 41.34
N THR A 540 -4.69 -31.84 41.23
CA THR A 540 -3.83 -31.42 42.35
C THR A 540 -3.94 -29.93 42.67
N LEU A 541 -4.86 -29.22 42.02
CA LEU A 541 -5.05 -27.76 42.11
C LEU A 541 -3.87 -26.91 41.58
N ALA A 542 -2.88 -27.54 40.91
CA ALA A 542 -1.84 -26.80 40.19
C ALA A 542 -2.44 -26.04 39.00
N LEU A 543 -1.94 -24.82 38.80
CA LEU A 543 -2.36 -23.91 37.73
C LEU A 543 -1.43 -24.02 36.52
N THR A 544 -2.01 -23.97 35.33
CA THR A 544 -1.34 -23.91 34.03
C THR A 544 -2.01 -22.78 33.26
N THR A 545 -1.25 -21.95 32.56
CA THR A 545 -1.80 -20.83 31.79
C THR A 545 -1.37 -20.93 30.34
N SER A 546 -2.22 -20.52 29.40
CA SER A 546 -1.80 -20.39 28.00
C SER A 546 -1.00 -19.10 27.77
N ASN A 547 -0.46 -18.93 26.56
CA ASN A 547 -0.16 -17.59 26.03
C ASN A 547 -1.44 -16.74 25.98
N GLY A 548 -1.27 -15.42 25.84
CA GLY A 548 -2.35 -14.50 25.53
C GLY A 548 -2.70 -14.50 24.04
N VAL A 549 -3.93 -14.13 23.71
CA VAL A 549 -4.35 -13.82 22.34
C VAL A 549 -5.10 -12.49 22.33
N ARG A 550 -4.66 -11.56 21.48
CA ARG A 550 -5.32 -10.29 21.20
C ARG A 550 -6.19 -10.46 19.97
N VAL A 551 -7.48 -10.21 20.13
CA VAL A 551 -8.51 -10.41 19.12
C VAL A 551 -9.09 -9.04 18.77
N THR A 552 -9.12 -8.66 17.50
CA THR A 552 -9.80 -7.46 17.01
C THR A 552 -10.94 -7.88 16.12
N ILE A 553 -12.18 -7.63 16.54
CA ILE A 553 -13.38 -8.06 15.82
C ILE A 553 -13.48 -7.29 14.49
N GLY A 554 -13.70 -8.02 13.40
CA GLY A 554 -13.90 -7.43 12.07
C GLY A 554 -15.09 -8.04 11.34
N LYS A 555 -15.17 -7.80 10.04
CA LYS A 555 -16.17 -8.37 9.13
C LYS A 555 -15.46 -9.27 8.10
N ASN A 556 -15.99 -10.46 7.81
CA ASN A 556 -15.49 -11.36 6.75
C ASN A 556 -15.73 -10.74 5.40
#